data_AF-A0A1Y4TIS0-F1
#
_entry.id   AF-A0A1Y4TIS0-F1
#
_cell.length_a   1.000
_cell.length_b   1.000
_cell.length_c   1.000
_cell.angle_alpha   90.00
_cell.angle_beta   90.00
_cell.angle_gamma   90.00
#
_symmetry.space_group_name_H-M   'P 1'
#
loop_
_entity.id
_entity.type
_entity.pdbx_description
1 polymer ?
#
loop_
_entity_poly.entity_id
_entity_poly.type
_entity_poly.pdbx_seq_one_letter_code
_entity_poly.pdbx_strand_id
1 'polypeptide(L)'
;MASFIGTGMNKGGNSRRVDELTSPFLDSLDIAGYNYASGRYPLEEKAHPNRIVFGSETFPQDIYKNWKMVEKYPYLIGDFMWAAWDYLGEAGIGAWSYNGGMPFNRPYPWLLSGAGVVDILGVPDVSCRYAAVVWGLCRKPVIGVRPVNHPGVRPSKSVWRATNAVESWSWQGCEGNKAQIEVYARAHSVQLLLNGKSLGKKRLKDYKTIFNTRYQPGTLTAIAYDEKGEELSRSELRSATGPVCITVKPEKQSVRPGEIVYVPVSLTDADGVLETNADRALTVQVRGGELLAFGSANPCTEERYDAGRFTTYQGRALAVVRAGERGNILVSVSDGKQNATAEIAIAEK
;
A
#
# COMPACT_ATOMS: atom_id res chain seq x y z
N MET A 1 0.14 15.65 17.37
CA MET A 1 -0.29 16.66 16.40
C MET A 1 -1.02 16.06 15.21
N ALA A 2 -0.47 15.05 14.51
CA ALA A 2 -1.12 14.37 13.39
C ALA A 2 -2.63 14.02 13.59
N SER A 3 -2.99 13.27 14.63
CA SER A 3 -4.40 12.87 14.87
C SER A 3 -5.39 14.04 15.09
N PHE A 4 -4.90 15.24 15.41
CA PHE A 4 -5.73 16.43 15.62
C PHE A 4 -6.10 17.13 14.32
N ILE A 5 -5.35 16.93 13.23
CA ILE A 5 -5.57 17.63 11.96
C ILE A 5 -6.84 17.08 11.29
N GLY A 6 -6.92 15.77 11.04
CA GLY A 6 -8.13 15.19 10.45
C GLY A 6 -9.39 15.42 11.31
N THR A 7 -9.28 15.22 12.63
CA THR A 7 -10.40 15.50 13.55
C THR A 7 -10.76 16.99 13.59
N GLY A 8 -9.76 17.87 13.50
CA GLY A 8 -9.94 19.33 13.51
C GLY A 8 -10.57 19.85 12.23
N MET A 9 -10.10 19.39 11.07
CA MET A 9 -10.70 19.69 9.76
C MET A 9 -12.16 19.27 9.74
N ASN A 10 -12.44 18.04 10.19
CA ASN A 10 -13.80 17.52 10.22
C ASN A 10 -14.72 18.30 11.19
N LYS A 11 -14.22 18.63 12.39
CA LYS A 11 -14.96 19.47 13.36
C LYS A 11 -15.21 20.89 12.83
N GLY A 12 -14.24 21.49 12.16
CA GLY A 12 -14.38 22.80 11.53
C GLY A 12 -15.47 22.79 10.46
N GLY A 13 -15.43 21.77 9.58
CA GLY A 13 -16.43 21.55 8.54
C GLY A 13 -17.85 21.45 9.09
N ASN A 14 -18.05 20.85 10.26
CA ASN A 14 -19.37 20.69 10.89
C ASN A 14 -19.95 21.97 11.49
N SER A 15 -19.20 23.08 11.54
CA SER A 15 -19.68 24.30 12.18
C SER A 15 -20.69 25.03 11.31
N ARG A 16 -21.73 25.60 11.94
CA ARG A 16 -22.75 26.42 11.27
C ARG A 16 -22.14 27.59 10.51
N ARG A 17 -21.09 28.22 11.06
CA ARG A 17 -20.39 29.32 10.40
C ARG A 17 -19.70 28.88 9.10
N VAL A 18 -19.04 27.72 9.10
CA VAL A 18 -18.41 27.18 7.87
C VAL A 18 -19.48 26.80 6.86
N ASP A 19 -20.59 26.21 7.32
CA ASP A 19 -21.74 25.91 6.46
C ASP A 19 -22.29 27.15 5.75
N GLU A 20 -22.62 28.20 6.50
CA GLU A 20 -23.16 29.46 5.96
C GLU A 20 -22.19 30.11 4.96
N LEU A 21 -20.88 30.05 5.22
CA LEU A 21 -19.85 30.61 4.33
C LEU A 21 -19.66 29.80 3.04
N THR A 22 -19.79 28.47 3.12
CA THR A 22 -19.51 27.57 1.98
C THR A 22 -20.74 27.30 1.12
N SER A 23 -21.95 27.41 1.69
CA SER A 23 -23.21 27.05 1.00
C SER A 23 -23.40 27.79 -0.33
N PRO A 24 -23.21 29.12 -0.45
CA PRO A 24 -23.38 29.79 -1.75
C PRO A 24 -22.50 29.23 -2.87
N PHE A 25 -21.31 28.73 -2.52
CA PHE A 25 -20.41 28.09 -3.48
C PHE A 25 -20.86 26.66 -3.79
N LEU A 26 -21.18 25.87 -2.76
CA LEU A 26 -21.59 24.48 -2.92
C LEU A 26 -22.94 24.35 -3.65
N ASP A 27 -23.86 25.30 -3.44
CA ASP A 27 -25.18 25.35 -4.08
C ASP A 27 -25.11 25.79 -5.55
N SER A 28 -23.98 26.34 -5.99
CA SER A 28 -23.73 26.64 -7.41
C SER A 28 -23.26 25.41 -8.21
N LEU A 29 -22.98 24.29 -7.54
CA LEU A 29 -22.52 23.04 -8.15
C LEU A 29 -23.66 22.05 -8.29
N ASP A 30 -23.62 21.22 -9.33
CA ASP A 30 -24.56 20.11 -9.49
C ASP A 30 -24.36 19.02 -8.41
N ILE A 31 -23.11 18.77 -8.04
CA ILE A 31 -22.70 17.78 -7.04
C ILE A 31 -21.53 18.36 -6.23
N ALA A 32 -21.67 18.38 -4.90
CA ALA A 32 -20.72 19.00 -4.00
C ALA A 32 -19.67 18.01 -3.45
N GLY A 33 -18.39 18.25 -3.75
CA GLY A 33 -17.26 17.47 -3.24
C GLY A 33 -16.77 17.95 -1.88
N TYR A 34 -16.68 17.05 -0.90
CA TYR A 34 -16.27 17.37 0.47
C TYR A 34 -14.88 16.77 0.79
N ASN A 35 -13.88 17.65 0.94
CA ASN A 35 -12.53 17.27 1.36
C ASN A 35 -12.43 17.13 2.88
N TYR A 36 -12.18 15.92 3.37
CA TYR A 36 -11.95 15.57 4.79
C TYR A 36 -13.06 16.02 5.77
N ALA A 37 -14.28 16.18 5.26
CA ALA A 37 -15.44 16.72 6.00
C ALA A 37 -16.56 15.68 6.19
N SER A 38 -16.21 14.40 6.38
CA SER A 38 -17.18 13.30 6.44
C SER A 38 -18.17 13.37 7.61
N GLY A 39 -17.86 14.18 8.63
CA GLY A 39 -18.77 14.50 9.73
C GLY A 39 -19.98 15.33 9.31
N ARG A 40 -19.95 15.95 8.12
CA ARG A 40 -21.07 16.70 7.56
C ARG A 40 -22.10 15.80 6.90
N TYR A 41 -21.71 14.63 6.40
CA TYR A 41 -22.62 13.77 5.64
C TYR A 41 -23.95 13.50 6.36
N PRO A 42 -23.99 13.20 7.68
CA PRO A 42 -25.24 13.00 8.40
C PRO A 42 -26.11 14.25 8.57
N LEU A 43 -25.59 15.45 8.30
CA LEU A 43 -26.25 16.73 8.50
C LEU A 43 -26.95 17.23 7.23
N GLU A 44 -26.48 16.82 6.05
CA GLU A 44 -26.91 17.37 4.76
C GLU A 44 -28.41 17.13 4.50
N GLU A 45 -28.98 15.99 4.90
CA GLU A 45 -30.42 15.71 4.75
C GLU A 45 -31.30 16.82 5.34
N LYS A 46 -30.88 17.40 6.47
CA LYS A 46 -31.62 18.46 7.16
C LYS A 46 -31.18 19.86 6.71
N ALA A 47 -29.88 20.06 6.54
CA ALA A 47 -29.33 21.38 6.24
C ALA A 47 -29.54 21.78 4.77
N HIS A 48 -29.37 20.83 3.85
CA HIS A 48 -29.33 21.04 2.40
C HIS A 48 -29.98 19.85 1.66
N PRO A 49 -31.32 19.65 1.80
CA PRO A 49 -32.01 18.42 1.37
C PRO A 49 -31.91 18.09 -0.13
N ASN A 50 -31.59 19.08 -0.96
CA ASN A 50 -31.45 18.91 -2.41
C ASN A 50 -29.99 18.71 -2.86
N ARG A 51 -29.02 18.75 -1.93
CA ARG A 51 -27.60 18.68 -2.27
C ARG A 51 -27.17 17.21 -2.39
N ILE A 52 -26.60 16.88 -3.55
CA ILE A 52 -25.89 15.62 -3.75
C ILE A 52 -24.43 15.84 -3.39
N VAL A 53 -23.84 14.93 -2.60
CA VAL A 53 -22.47 15.05 -2.11
C VAL A 53 -21.65 13.81 -2.37
N PHE A 54 -20.33 13.95 -2.39
CA PHE A 54 -19.37 12.86 -2.33
C PHE A 54 -18.13 13.29 -1.55
N GLY A 55 -17.43 12.33 -0.95
CA GLY A 55 -16.12 12.59 -0.36
C GLY A 55 -15.08 12.75 -1.44
N SER A 56 -14.74 13.98 -1.83
CA SER A 56 -13.79 14.25 -2.91
C SER A 56 -12.33 13.99 -2.51
N GLU A 57 -12.02 14.09 -1.22
CA GLU A 57 -10.76 13.62 -0.63
C GLU A 57 -11.00 13.11 0.78
N THR A 58 -10.60 11.86 1.06
CA THR A 58 -10.76 11.25 2.39
C THR A 58 -9.51 10.50 2.84
N PHE A 59 -9.45 10.17 4.13
CA PHE A 59 -8.34 9.41 4.68
C PHE A 59 -8.55 7.89 4.45
N PRO A 60 -7.53 7.16 3.96
CA PRO A 60 -7.63 5.70 3.78
C PRO A 60 -8.03 4.94 5.05
N GLN A 61 -7.61 5.42 6.23
CA GLN A 61 -7.97 4.80 7.51
C GLN A 61 -9.44 4.92 7.89
N ASP A 62 -10.18 5.88 7.34
CA ASP A 62 -11.59 6.10 7.66
C ASP A 62 -12.53 5.40 6.66
N ILE A 63 -11.99 4.63 5.71
CA ILE A 63 -12.75 3.96 4.64
C ILE A 63 -13.94 3.16 5.15
N TYR A 64 -13.81 2.41 6.25
CA TYR A 64 -14.95 1.69 6.84
C TYR A 64 -16.10 2.62 7.25
N LYS A 65 -15.78 3.72 7.93
CA LYS A 65 -16.80 4.65 8.43
C LYS A 65 -17.43 5.42 7.29
N ASN A 66 -16.62 5.91 6.36
CA ASN A 66 -17.10 6.67 5.21
C ASN A 66 -17.96 5.79 4.30
N TRP A 67 -17.51 4.57 3.99
CA TRP A 67 -18.27 3.66 3.14
C TRP A 67 -19.60 3.24 3.77
N LYS A 68 -19.64 3.03 5.10
CA LYS A 68 -20.92 2.83 5.80
C LYS A 68 -21.88 4.02 5.67
N MET A 69 -21.36 5.24 5.55
CA MET A 69 -22.20 6.41 5.28
C MET A 69 -22.64 6.46 3.82
N VAL A 70 -21.77 6.12 2.87
CA VAL A 70 -22.11 6.00 1.44
C VAL A 70 -23.24 5.00 1.24
N GLU A 71 -23.18 3.84 1.89
CA GLU A 71 -24.25 2.82 1.82
C GLU A 71 -25.55 3.25 2.51
N LYS A 72 -25.47 4.19 3.48
CA LYS A 72 -26.61 4.61 4.30
C LYS A 72 -27.37 5.79 3.69
N TYR A 73 -26.67 6.78 3.16
CA TYR A 73 -27.26 8.05 2.74
C TYR A 73 -27.38 8.11 1.21
N PRO A 74 -28.60 8.16 0.65
CA PRO A 74 -28.78 8.13 -0.81
C PRO A 74 -28.23 9.37 -1.53
N TYR A 75 -28.07 10.50 -0.82
CA TYR A 75 -27.47 11.72 -1.32
C TYR A 75 -25.94 11.71 -1.28
N LEU A 76 -25.31 10.73 -0.64
CA LEU A 76 -23.85 10.56 -0.58
C LEU A 76 -23.42 9.50 -1.60
N ILE A 77 -22.96 9.92 -2.76
CA ILE A 77 -22.80 9.02 -3.92
C ILE A 77 -21.42 8.38 -4.05
N GLY A 78 -20.45 8.72 -3.19
CA GLY A 78 -19.11 8.15 -3.28
C GLY A 78 -18.08 8.68 -2.29
N ASP A 79 -16.89 8.10 -2.33
CA ASP A 79 -15.73 8.41 -1.50
C ASP A 79 -14.44 8.18 -2.31
N PHE A 80 -13.53 9.16 -2.29
CA PHE A 80 -12.24 9.13 -2.98
C PHE A 80 -11.11 9.29 -1.95
N MET A 81 -10.42 8.18 -1.67
CA MET A 81 -9.33 8.17 -0.70
C MET A 81 -8.05 8.82 -1.25
N TRP A 82 -7.43 9.67 -0.43
CA TRP A 82 -6.13 10.26 -0.71
C TRP A 82 -4.99 9.37 -0.21
N ALA A 83 -4.16 8.78 -1.06
CA ALA A 83 -4.27 8.71 -2.52
C ALA A 83 -4.33 7.26 -3.00
N ALA A 84 -4.94 7.04 -4.16
CA ALA A 84 -5.03 5.71 -4.76
C ALA A 84 -3.64 5.15 -5.12
N TRP A 85 -2.82 5.97 -5.79
CA TRP A 85 -1.48 5.61 -6.24
C TRP A 85 -0.48 6.64 -5.69
N ASP A 86 0.73 6.21 -5.35
CA ASP A 86 1.77 7.10 -4.85
C ASP A 86 2.33 7.97 -5.99
N TYR A 87 2.91 9.12 -5.65
CA TYR A 87 3.29 10.11 -6.64
C TYR A 87 4.54 10.90 -6.22
N LEU A 88 5.17 11.54 -7.20
CA LEU A 88 6.30 12.44 -7.01
C LEU A 88 5.81 13.81 -6.50
N GLY A 89 6.56 14.40 -5.58
CA GLY A 89 6.19 15.66 -4.94
C GLY A 89 5.46 15.46 -3.61
N GLU A 90 4.94 16.56 -3.05
CA GLU A 90 4.41 16.61 -1.68
C GLU A 90 5.24 15.76 -0.71
N ALA A 91 6.56 15.96 -0.79
CA ALA A 91 7.52 14.96 -0.35
C ALA A 91 7.29 14.55 1.11
N GLY A 92 6.96 13.26 1.27
CA GLY A 92 6.73 12.61 2.55
C GLY A 92 5.49 13.03 3.33
N ILE A 93 4.45 13.57 2.69
CA ILE A 93 3.16 13.82 3.35
C ILE A 93 2.47 12.53 3.86
N GLY A 94 2.86 11.34 3.41
CA GLY A 94 2.43 10.04 3.93
C GLY A 94 3.54 9.26 4.62
N ALA A 95 4.70 9.89 4.89
CA ALA A 95 5.89 9.20 5.33
C ALA A 95 5.74 8.52 6.71
N TRP A 96 6.32 7.32 6.78
CA TRP A 96 6.71 6.66 8.02
C TRP A 96 8.24 6.70 8.12
N SER A 97 8.76 7.59 8.97
CA SER A 97 10.20 7.75 9.14
C SER A 97 10.69 7.16 10.47
N TYR A 98 11.69 6.30 10.38
CA TYR A 98 12.38 5.71 11.54
C TYR A 98 13.62 6.51 11.96
N ASN A 99 14.05 7.48 11.15
CA ASN A 99 15.21 8.33 11.45
C ASN A 99 14.80 9.72 11.98
N GLY A 100 13.55 9.86 12.43
CA GLY A 100 13.00 11.13 12.91
C GLY A 100 12.51 12.05 11.79
N GLY A 101 12.53 13.35 12.03
CA GLY A 101 12.14 14.39 11.07
C GLY A 101 10.68 14.87 11.16
N MET A 102 10.43 15.97 10.46
CA MET A 102 9.17 16.75 10.48
C MET A 102 7.99 15.91 9.96
N PRO A 103 6.80 15.94 10.59
CA PRO A 103 5.63 15.22 10.08
C PRO A 103 5.11 15.75 8.73
N PHE A 104 5.55 16.94 8.32
CA PHE A 104 5.17 17.67 7.12
C PHE A 104 6.43 18.20 6.42
N ASN A 105 6.37 18.41 5.10
CA ASN A 105 7.45 18.99 4.29
C ASN A 105 8.80 18.31 4.55
N ARG A 106 8.90 17.02 4.19
CA ARG A 106 10.17 16.31 4.36
C ARG A 106 11.23 16.98 3.48
N PRO A 107 12.44 17.21 3.99
CA PRO A 107 13.51 17.79 3.19
C PRO A 107 13.98 16.79 2.14
N TYR A 108 14.72 17.29 1.15
CA TYR A 108 15.56 16.47 0.30
C TYR A 108 16.37 15.44 1.13
N PRO A 109 16.53 14.18 0.69
CA PRO A 109 16.18 13.64 -0.63
C PRO A 109 14.83 12.91 -0.68
N TRP A 110 13.84 13.32 0.13
CA TRP A 110 12.47 12.82 -0.06
C TRP A 110 11.91 13.32 -1.39
N LEU A 111 11.32 12.40 -2.15
CA LEU A 111 10.76 12.71 -3.47
C LEU A 111 9.35 12.15 -3.68
N LEU A 112 8.98 11.05 -3.00
CA LEU A 112 7.62 10.51 -3.06
C LEU A 112 6.74 11.10 -1.96
N SER A 113 5.45 11.21 -2.25
CA SER A 113 4.45 11.60 -1.25
C SER A 113 4.40 10.60 -0.10
N GLY A 114 4.48 9.30 -0.42
CA GLY A 114 4.28 8.20 0.51
C GLY A 114 2.84 8.02 0.97
N ALA A 115 1.87 8.73 0.38
CA ALA A 115 0.45 8.71 0.74
C ALA A 115 -0.40 7.74 -0.10
N GLY A 116 0.16 7.21 -1.19
CA GLY A 116 -0.50 6.20 -2.02
C GLY A 116 -0.77 4.90 -1.25
N VAL A 117 -1.99 4.36 -1.41
CA VAL A 117 -2.31 2.99 -0.97
C VAL A 117 -1.82 1.92 -1.95
N VAL A 118 -1.48 2.33 -3.17
CA VAL A 118 -0.65 1.59 -4.13
C VAL A 118 0.66 2.36 -4.26
N ASP A 119 1.80 1.68 -4.14
CA ASP A 119 3.10 2.33 -4.28
C ASP A 119 3.39 2.75 -5.74
N ILE A 120 4.47 3.50 -5.97
CA ILE A 120 4.82 3.98 -7.31
C ILE A 120 5.15 2.85 -8.31
N LEU A 121 5.42 1.63 -7.83
CA LEU A 121 5.66 0.44 -8.65
C LEU A 121 4.36 -0.32 -8.99
N GLY A 122 3.21 0.12 -8.47
CA GLY A 122 1.92 -0.54 -8.65
C GLY A 122 1.64 -1.65 -7.64
N VAL A 123 2.37 -1.72 -6.52
CA VAL A 123 2.15 -2.72 -5.48
C VAL A 123 1.16 -2.17 -4.44
N PRO A 124 -0.03 -2.78 -4.27
CA PRO A 124 -0.98 -2.36 -3.25
C PRO A 124 -0.45 -2.68 -1.84
N ASP A 125 -0.62 -1.73 -0.92
CA ASP A 125 -0.37 -1.93 0.50
C ASP A 125 -1.63 -2.40 1.25
N VAL A 126 -1.50 -2.62 2.55
CA VAL A 126 -2.61 -3.17 3.36
C VAL A 126 -3.78 -2.20 3.50
N SER A 127 -3.59 -0.90 3.26
CA SER A 127 -4.65 0.10 3.24
C SER A 127 -5.52 -0.08 2.00
N CYS A 128 -4.91 -0.35 0.83
CA CYS A 128 -5.64 -0.73 -0.39
C CYS A 128 -6.42 -2.04 -0.15
N ARG A 129 -5.79 -3.03 0.48
CA ARG A 129 -6.46 -4.28 0.84
C ARG A 129 -7.60 -4.10 1.84
N TYR A 130 -7.44 -3.20 2.81
CA TYR A 130 -8.49 -2.87 3.76
C TYR A 130 -9.71 -2.25 3.07
N ALA A 131 -9.51 -1.35 2.11
CA ALA A 131 -10.60 -0.85 1.27
C ALA A 131 -11.31 -1.99 0.52
N ALA A 132 -10.56 -2.93 -0.08
CA ALA A 132 -11.15 -4.11 -0.72
C ALA A 132 -11.95 -5.00 0.25
N VAL A 133 -11.51 -5.14 1.51
CA VAL A 133 -12.29 -5.81 2.57
C VAL A 133 -13.57 -5.03 2.86
N VAL A 134 -13.52 -3.70 2.99
CA VAL A 134 -14.70 -2.86 3.22
C VAL A 134 -15.71 -2.97 2.07
N TRP A 135 -15.25 -2.94 0.83
CA TRP A 135 -16.07 -3.09 -0.38
C TRP A 135 -16.56 -4.52 -0.64
N GLY A 136 -16.18 -5.50 0.18
CA GLY A 136 -16.58 -6.90 -0.02
C GLY A 136 -15.89 -7.60 -1.19
N LEU A 137 -14.83 -7.01 -1.74
CA LEU A 137 -14.03 -7.56 -2.83
C LEU A 137 -12.98 -8.57 -2.33
N CYS A 138 -12.68 -8.59 -1.03
CA CYS A 138 -11.76 -9.55 -0.42
C CYS A 138 -12.50 -10.51 0.52
N ARG A 139 -12.48 -11.81 0.20
CA ARG A 139 -13.16 -12.88 0.97
C ARG A 139 -12.26 -13.59 1.99
N LYS A 140 -10.94 -13.46 1.86
CA LYS A 140 -9.95 -14.04 2.79
C LYS A 140 -9.44 -12.97 3.74
N PRO A 141 -9.02 -13.31 4.98
CA PRO A 141 -8.37 -12.34 5.85
C PRO A 141 -7.10 -11.79 5.18
N VAL A 142 -6.84 -10.50 5.31
CA VAL A 142 -5.61 -9.85 4.85
C VAL A 142 -4.68 -9.70 6.05
N ILE A 143 -3.42 -10.07 5.90
CA ILE A 143 -2.40 -9.96 6.95
C ILE A 143 -1.42 -8.86 6.55
N GLY A 144 -1.32 -7.83 7.39
CA GLY A 144 -0.35 -6.75 7.26
C GLY A 144 0.66 -6.78 8.40
N VAL A 145 1.94 -6.60 8.08
CA VAL A 145 3.02 -6.63 9.07
C VAL A 145 3.77 -5.32 8.98
N ARG A 146 3.86 -4.58 10.09
CA ARG A 146 4.70 -3.38 10.13
C ARG A 146 6.18 -3.78 10.04
N PRO A 147 7.04 -2.97 9.39
CA PRO A 147 8.45 -3.25 9.29
C PRO A 147 9.08 -3.61 10.65
N VAL A 148 9.75 -4.76 10.68
CA VAL A 148 10.27 -5.40 11.89
C VAL A 148 11.78 -5.17 12.07
N ASN A 149 12.39 -4.45 11.14
CA ASN A 149 13.81 -4.14 11.04
C ASN A 149 14.23 -2.83 11.73
N HIS A 150 13.33 -2.21 12.50
CA HIS A 150 13.61 -1.01 13.30
C HIS A 150 13.27 -1.21 14.79
N PRO A 151 13.90 -2.18 15.49
CA PRO A 151 13.56 -2.48 16.87
C PRO A 151 13.82 -1.29 17.80
N GLY A 152 12.86 -1.01 18.69
CA GLY A 152 12.99 0.06 19.69
C GLY A 152 12.76 1.48 19.17
N VAL A 153 12.61 1.66 17.85
CA VAL A 153 12.41 2.97 17.24
C VAL A 153 10.93 3.30 17.15
N ARG A 154 10.55 4.49 17.63
CA ARG A 154 9.20 5.02 17.45
C ARG A 154 9.17 5.88 16.18
N PRO A 155 8.42 5.48 15.13
CA PRO A 155 8.43 6.23 13.88
C PRO A 155 7.69 7.58 14.02
N SER A 156 8.20 8.58 13.30
CA SER A 156 7.47 9.80 12.97
C SER A 156 6.51 9.48 11.82
N LYS A 157 5.20 9.62 12.07
CA LYS A 157 4.14 9.27 11.12
C LYS A 157 3.32 10.49 10.72
N SER A 158 2.97 10.58 9.44
CA SER A 158 2.03 11.57 8.93
C SER A 158 0.55 11.13 9.05
N VAL A 159 -0.40 12.02 8.75
CA VAL A 159 -1.84 11.79 8.84
C VAL A 159 -2.46 11.13 7.62
N TRP A 160 -1.89 11.33 6.42
CA TRP A 160 -2.40 10.74 5.18
C TRP A 160 -2.07 9.26 5.01
N ARG A 161 -1.28 8.68 5.93
CA ARG A 161 -1.01 7.24 5.96
C ARG A 161 -0.99 6.68 7.37
N ALA A 162 -2.07 6.01 7.77
CA ALA A 162 -2.20 5.48 9.13
C ALA A 162 -1.39 4.22 9.42
N THR A 163 -0.88 3.54 8.40
CA THR A 163 -0.05 2.34 8.54
C THR A 163 0.95 2.22 7.40
N ASN A 164 2.13 1.67 7.70
CA ASN A 164 3.11 1.22 6.72
C ASN A 164 3.25 -0.31 6.71
N ALA A 165 2.25 -1.02 7.22
CA ALA A 165 2.24 -2.47 7.19
C ALA A 165 2.18 -2.97 5.73
N VAL A 166 2.92 -4.04 5.48
CA VAL A 166 2.99 -4.69 4.16
C VAL A 166 2.62 -6.17 4.28
N GLU A 167 2.19 -6.77 3.17
CA GLU A 167 1.80 -8.18 3.12
C GLU A 167 3.04 -9.09 3.05
N SER A 168 3.88 -9.06 4.09
CA SER A 168 5.08 -9.90 4.17
C SER A 168 5.44 -10.34 5.60
N TRP A 169 5.76 -11.62 5.75
CA TRP A 169 6.34 -12.20 6.98
C TRP A 169 7.82 -12.60 6.78
N SER A 170 8.50 -11.99 5.81
CA SER A 170 9.92 -12.26 5.54
C SER A 170 10.78 -11.06 5.89
N TRP A 171 11.51 -11.20 6.99
CA TRP A 171 12.35 -10.16 7.59
C TRP A 171 13.64 -10.79 8.14
N GLN A 172 14.54 -11.21 7.25
CA GLN A 172 15.80 -11.84 7.62
C GLN A 172 16.59 -11.00 8.64
N GLY A 173 17.21 -11.63 9.63
CA GLY A 173 18.02 -10.95 10.65
C GLY A 173 17.22 -10.12 11.67
N CYS A 174 15.90 -10.28 11.71
CA CYS A 174 15.02 -9.58 12.67
C CYS A 174 14.49 -10.49 13.79
N GLU A 175 15.05 -11.69 13.96
CA GLU A 175 14.62 -12.66 14.96
C GLU A 175 14.51 -12.04 16.35
N GLY A 176 13.37 -12.25 17.02
CA GLY A 176 13.12 -11.73 18.37
C GLY A 176 12.64 -10.27 18.43
N ASN A 177 12.72 -9.50 17.34
CA ASN A 177 12.20 -8.14 17.27
C ASN A 177 10.68 -8.12 17.49
N LYS A 178 10.17 -7.03 18.06
CA LYS A 178 8.72 -6.85 18.26
C LYS A 178 8.03 -6.72 16.90
N ALA A 179 7.07 -7.61 16.65
CA ALA A 179 6.24 -7.58 15.45
C ALA A 179 4.83 -7.10 15.80
N GLN A 180 4.31 -6.18 14.99
CA GLN A 180 2.90 -5.77 15.02
C GLN A 180 2.22 -6.23 13.74
N ILE A 181 1.20 -7.06 13.92
CA ILE A 181 0.43 -7.67 12.84
C ILE A 181 -0.97 -7.07 12.84
N GLU A 182 -1.37 -6.49 11.72
CA GLU A 182 -2.70 -5.99 11.44
C GLU A 182 -3.44 -7.05 10.64
N VAL A 183 -4.65 -7.43 11.05
CA VAL A 183 -5.49 -8.37 10.29
C VAL A 183 -6.81 -7.72 9.93
N TYR A 184 -7.19 -7.84 8.67
CA TYR A 184 -8.41 -7.26 8.12
C TYR A 184 -9.32 -8.34 7.55
N ALA A 185 -10.59 -8.37 7.96
CA ALA A 185 -11.57 -9.33 7.45
C ALA A 185 -13.01 -8.88 7.71
N ARG A 186 -13.92 -9.22 6.79
CA ARG A 186 -15.37 -9.18 7.04
C ARG A 186 -15.81 -10.42 7.82
N ALA A 187 -15.44 -10.49 9.09
CA ALA A 187 -15.72 -11.63 9.95
C ALA A 187 -16.02 -11.19 11.39
N HIS A 188 -16.60 -12.07 12.20
CA HIS A 188 -16.89 -11.80 13.60
C HIS A 188 -15.62 -11.82 14.46
N SER A 189 -14.75 -12.80 14.21
CA SER A 189 -13.47 -12.95 14.89
C SER A 189 -12.41 -13.56 14.00
N VAL A 190 -11.14 -13.36 14.36
CA VAL A 190 -10.00 -13.95 13.69
C VAL A 190 -9.08 -14.59 14.73
N GLN A 191 -8.59 -15.79 14.45
CA GLN A 191 -7.46 -16.40 15.15
C GLN A 191 -6.18 -16.22 14.32
N LEU A 192 -5.09 -15.89 14.98
CA LEU A 192 -3.77 -15.80 14.35
C LEU A 192 -2.88 -16.91 14.88
N LEU A 193 -2.22 -17.64 13.99
CA LEU A 193 -1.28 -18.70 14.31
C LEU A 193 0.11 -18.33 13.78
N LEU A 194 1.16 -18.57 14.56
CA LEU A 194 2.55 -18.50 14.14
C LEU A 194 3.16 -19.88 14.27
N ASN A 195 3.60 -20.47 13.16
CA ASN A 195 4.15 -21.83 13.11
C ASN A 195 3.22 -22.86 13.77
N GLY A 196 1.92 -22.75 13.47
CA GLY A 196 0.86 -23.59 14.04
C GLY A 196 0.48 -23.25 15.49
N LYS A 197 1.22 -22.41 16.19
CA LYS A 197 0.92 -22.01 17.58
C LYS A 197 0.01 -20.79 17.62
N SER A 198 -1.06 -20.86 18.41
CA SER A 198 -2.01 -19.76 18.55
C SER A 198 -1.39 -18.53 19.22
N LEU A 199 -1.53 -17.37 18.58
CA LEU A 199 -1.30 -16.04 19.14
C LEU A 199 -2.58 -15.43 19.74
N GLY A 200 -3.67 -16.21 19.75
CA GLY A 200 -4.98 -15.83 20.28
C GLY A 200 -6.04 -15.62 19.21
N LYS A 201 -7.30 -15.51 19.66
CA LYS A 201 -8.48 -15.19 18.86
C LYS A 201 -9.05 -13.85 19.31
N LYS A 202 -9.32 -12.94 18.37
CA LYS A 202 -9.80 -11.57 18.65
C LYS A 202 -11.02 -11.23 17.79
N ARG A 203 -11.94 -10.46 18.36
CA ARG A 203 -12.99 -9.79 17.59
C ARG A 203 -12.39 -8.69 16.73
N LEU A 204 -13.01 -8.44 15.58
CA LEU A 204 -12.64 -7.33 14.71
C LEU A 204 -13.50 -6.10 15.05
N LYS A 205 -12.87 -4.93 15.06
CA LYS A 205 -13.54 -3.65 15.13
C LYS A 205 -13.30 -2.95 13.79
N ASP A 206 -14.36 -2.48 13.16
CA ASP A 206 -14.28 -1.84 11.83
C ASP A 206 -13.54 -2.77 10.82
N TYR A 207 -13.82 -4.08 10.87
CA TYR A 207 -13.12 -5.13 10.10
C TYR A 207 -11.61 -5.24 10.31
N LYS A 208 -11.06 -4.66 11.39
CA LYS A 208 -9.63 -4.68 11.73
C LYS A 208 -9.38 -5.22 13.14
N THR A 209 -8.28 -5.93 13.32
CA THR A 209 -7.71 -6.22 14.65
C THR A 209 -6.18 -6.22 14.60
N ILE A 210 -5.53 -6.16 15.77
CA ILE A 210 -4.07 -6.10 15.88
C ILE A 210 -3.58 -7.19 16.83
N PHE A 211 -2.54 -7.90 16.41
CA PHE A 211 -1.77 -8.84 17.22
C PHE A 211 -0.35 -8.32 17.40
N ASN A 212 0.28 -8.69 18.52
CA ASN A 212 1.68 -8.39 18.76
C ASN A 212 2.38 -9.69 19.17
N THR A 213 3.60 -9.89 18.68
CA THR A 213 4.43 -11.05 19.02
C THR A 213 5.91 -10.68 18.85
N ARG A 214 6.80 -11.66 18.98
CA ARG A 214 8.18 -11.56 18.52
C ARG A 214 8.31 -12.22 17.15
N TYR A 215 9.05 -11.59 16.26
CA TYR A 215 9.30 -12.15 14.94
C TYR A 215 10.09 -13.45 15.08
N GLN A 216 9.58 -14.47 14.40
CA GLN A 216 10.24 -15.75 14.19
C GLN A 216 9.93 -16.14 12.74
N PRO A 217 10.94 -16.55 11.94
CA PRO A 217 10.71 -17.05 10.61
C PRO A 217 9.72 -18.23 10.60
N GLY A 218 8.97 -18.36 9.52
CA GLY A 218 8.07 -19.47 9.26
C GLY A 218 6.75 -19.00 8.67
N THR A 219 5.62 -19.52 9.16
CA THR A 219 4.29 -19.25 8.59
C THR A 219 3.38 -18.55 9.60
N LEU A 220 2.80 -17.44 9.15
CA LEU A 220 1.77 -16.69 9.86
C LEU A 220 0.42 -16.96 9.19
N THR A 221 -0.51 -17.59 9.89
CA THR A 221 -1.83 -17.98 9.37
C THR A 221 -2.93 -17.21 10.09
N ALA A 222 -3.78 -16.49 9.34
CA ALA A 222 -4.99 -15.87 9.87
C ALA A 222 -6.21 -16.70 9.48
N ILE A 223 -7.06 -17.04 10.45
CA ILE A 223 -8.29 -17.81 10.25
C ILE A 223 -9.47 -16.96 10.69
N ALA A 224 -10.38 -16.68 9.77
CA ALA A 224 -11.59 -15.90 9.99
C ALA A 224 -12.76 -16.80 10.40
N TYR A 225 -13.54 -16.36 11.38
CA TYR A 225 -14.69 -17.09 11.92
C TYR A 225 -15.95 -16.23 11.89
N ASP A 226 -17.09 -16.89 11.72
CA ASP A 226 -18.42 -16.29 11.86
C ASP A 226 -18.85 -16.14 13.33
N GLU A 227 -20.10 -15.73 13.55
CA GLU A 227 -20.67 -15.55 14.88
C GLU A 227 -20.89 -16.86 15.64
N LYS A 228 -21.14 -17.97 14.91
CA LYS A 228 -21.34 -19.32 15.45
C LYS A 228 -20.02 -20.01 15.80
N GLY A 229 -18.89 -19.47 15.33
CA GLY A 229 -17.55 -20.00 15.56
C GLY A 229 -17.07 -20.92 14.45
N GLU A 230 -17.77 -20.99 13.32
CA GLU A 230 -17.40 -21.75 12.14
C GLU A 230 -16.34 -20.99 11.33
N GLU A 231 -15.38 -21.72 10.75
CA GLU A 231 -14.35 -21.14 9.90
C GLU A 231 -14.93 -20.68 8.56
N LEU A 232 -14.74 -19.40 8.24
CA LEU A 232 -15.15 -18.80 6.97
C LEU A 232 -14.05 -18.92 5.91
N SER A 233 -12.82 -18.60 6.28
CA SER A 233 -11.68 -18.58 5.36
C SER A 233 -10.35 -18.41 6.12
N ARG A 234 -9.23 -18.66 5.43
CA ARG A 234 -7.89 -18.42 5.95
C ARG A 234 -6.95 -17.86 4.90
N SER A 235 -5.87 -17.22 5.37
CA SER A 235 -4.74 -16.77 4.55
C SER A 235 -3.42 -16.98 5.29
N GLU A 236 -2.32 -16.98 4.54
CA GLU A 236 -0.98 -17.23 5.06
C GLU A 236 0.01 -16.23 4.49
N LEU A 237 0.96 -15.81 5.34
CA LEU A 237 2.23 -15.23 4.92
C LEU A 237 3.35 -16.16 5.36
N ARG A 238 4.39 -16.26 4.53
CA ARG A 238 5.55 -17.12 4.79
C ARG A 238 6.81 -16.27 4.78
N SER A 239 7.79 -16.64 5.60
CA SER A 239 9.15 -16.15 5.49
C SER A 239 9.87 -16.89 4.37
N ALA A 240 10.67 -16.18 3.61
CA ALA A 240 11.63 -16.73 2.68
C ALA A 240 12.64 -17.60 3.45
N THR A 241 13.07 -18.69 2.82
CA THR A 241 14.00 -19.64 3.43
C THR A 241 15.22 -19.90 2.54
N GLY A 242 16.39 -20.02 3.16
CA GLY A 242 17.63 -20.26 2.42
C GLY A 242 18.13 -19.03 1.64
N PRO A 243 18.94 -19.24 0.58
CA PRO A 243 19.55 -18.15 -0.17
C PRO A 243 18.52 -17.29 -0.93
N VAL A 244 18.69 -15.98 -0.86
CA VAL A 244 17.87 -15.00 -1.60
C VAL A 244 18.53 -14.66 -2.94
N CYS A 245 17.74 -14.82 -4.01
CA CYS A 245 18.13 -14.65 -5.41
C CYS A 245 17.40 -13.47 -6.07
N ILE A 246 17.95 -12.97 -7.17
CA ILE A 246 17.28 -12.00 -8.04
C ILE A 246 16.27 -12.75 -8.93
N THR A 247 15.01 -12.33 -8.88
CA THR A 247 13.92 -12.83 -9.72
C THR A 247 13.45 -11.73 -10.66
N VAL A 248 13.41 -12.02 -11.96
CA VAL A 248 12.97 -11.09 -13.02
C VAL A 248 11.77 -11.72 -13.71
N LYS A 249 10.58 -11.10 -13.58
CA LYS A 249 9.32 -11.65 -14.10
C LYS A 249 8.54 -10.58 -14.85
N PRO A 250 8.69 -10.49 -16.19
CA PRO A 250 7.88 -9.61 -17.03
C PRO A 250 6.39 -9.85 -16.84
N GLU A 251 5.57 -8.79 -16.87
CA GLU A 251 4.11 -8.91 -16.82
C GLU A 251 3.52 -9.63 -18.05
N LYS A 252 4.27 -9.62 -19.17
CA LYS A 252 3.92 -10.22 -20.45
C LYS A 252 5.10 -10.99 -20.99
N GLN A 253 4.82 -12.17 -21.56
CA GLN A 253 5.81 -13.00 -22.26
C GLN A 253 5.96 -12.61 -23.74
N SER A 254 5.00 -11.88 -24.31
CA SER A 254 5.10 -11.32 -25.65
C SER A 254 4.48 -9.93 -25.74
N VAL A 255 5.01 -9.07 -26.61
CA VAL A 255 4.56 -7.70 -26.82
C VAL A 255 4.59 -7.30 -28.29
N ARG A 256 3.84 -6.26 -28.68
CA ARG A 256 3.95 -5.68 -30.02
C ARG A 256 5.18 -4.78 -30.14
N PRO A 257 5.68 -4.51 -31.36
CA PRO A 257 6.69 -3.49 -31.59
C PRO A 257 6.31 -2.14 -30.97
N GLY A 258 7.25 -1.51 -30.26
CA GLY A 258 7.05 -0.23 -29.57
C GLY A 258 6.17 -0.27 -28.31
N GLU A 259 5.59 -1.41 -27.94
CA GLU A 259 4.78 -1.55 -26.72
C GLU A 259 5.66 -1.43 -25.46
N ILE A 260 5.11 -0.84 -24.39
CA ILE A 260 5.76 -0.78 -23.09
C ILE A 260 5.41 -2.05 -22.29
N VAL A 261 6.42 -2.65 -21.69
CA VAL A 261 6.30 -3.79 -20.78
C VAL A 261 6.95 -3.47 -19.44
N TYR A 262 6.21 -3.78 -18.38
CA TYR A 262 6.69 -3.68 -17.01
C TYR A 262 7.34 -5.00 -16.60
N VAL A 263 8.57 -4.91 -16.08
CA VAL A 263 9.38 -6.06 -15.68
C VAL A 263 9.71 -5.96 -14.20
N PRO A 264 8.81 -6.45 -13.32
CA PRO A 264 9.07 -6.60 -11.90
C PRO A 264 10.38 -7.35 -11.61
N VAL A 265 11.18 -6.75 -10.74
CA VAL A 265 12.40 -7.34 -10.18
C VAL A 265 12.17 -7.51 -8.68
N SER A 266 12.45 -8.70 -8.15
CA SER A 266 12.24 -8.99 -6.73
C SER A 266 13.35 -9.87 -6.17
N LEU A 267 13.64 -9.72 -4.89
CA LEU A 267 14.57 -10.56 -4.15
C LEU A 267 13.77 -11.65 -3.44
N THR A 268 13.90 -12.89 -3.92
CA THR A 268 13.10 -14.02 -3.45
C THR A 268 13.95 -15.21 -3.08
N ASP A 269 13.43 -16.11 -2.26
CA ASP A 269 13.99 -17.46 -2.15
C ASP A 269 13.66 -18.32 -3.39
N ALA A 270 14.06 -19.61 -3.34
CA ALA A 270 13.82 -20.60 -4.38
C ALA A 270 12.32 -20.89 -4.62
N ASP A 271 11.47 -20.71 -3.60
CA ASP A 271 10.01 -20.90 -3.71
C ASP A 271 9.30 -19.63 -4.21
N GLY A 272 10.05 -18.55 -4.44
CA GLY A 272 9.53 -17.27 -4.92
C GLY A 272 8.93 -16.39 -3.81
N VAL A 273 9.18 -16.70 -2.54
CA VAL A 273 8.79 -15.86 -1.40
C VAL A 273 9.71 -14.64 -1.35
N LEU A 274 9.13 -13.44 -1.36
CA LEU A 274 9.85 -12.18 -1.26
C LEU A 274 10.54 -12.05 0.10
N GLU A 275 11.82 -11.70 0.11
CA GLU A 275 12.53 -11.26 1.31
C GLU A 275 12.56 -9.73 1.40
N THR A 276 11.82 -9.18 2.36
CA THR A 276 11.60 -7.73 2.51
C THR A 276 12.80 -7.00 3.09
N ASN A 277 13.69 -7.70 3.80
CA ASN A 277 14.85 -7.13 4.47
C ASN A 277 16.17 -7.50 3.78
N ALA A 278 16.14 -7.67 2.45
CA ALA A 278 17.29 -8.06 1.65
C ALA A 278 17.75 -6.99 0.65
N ASP A 279 17.38 -5.72 0.82
CA ASP A 279 17.60 -4.70 -0.21
C ASP A 279 19.04 -4.62 -0.74
N ARG A 280 19.20 -4.50 -2.07
CA ARG A 280 20.50 -4.47 -2.77
C ARG A 280 20.50 -3.45 -3.89
N ALA A 281 21.66 -2.87 -4.18
CA ALA A 281 21.88 -2.09 -5.40
C ALA A 281 21.91 -3.03 -6.61
N LEU A 282 21.01 -2.80 -7.57
CA LEU A 282 20.89 -3.58 -8.80
C LEU A 282 21.21 -2.72 -10.02
N THR A 283 21.74 -3.34 -11.06
CA THR A 283 21.94 -2.74 -12.38
C THR A 283 21.16 -3.53 -13.42
N VAL A 284 20.47 -2.84 -14.33
CA VAL A 284 19.68 -3.41 -15.42
C VAL A 284 20.29 -3.07 -16.76
N GLN A 285 20.34 -4.06 -17.65
CA GLN A 285 20.69 -3.89 -19.05
C GLN A 285 19.60 -4.51 -19.93
N VAL A 286 19.29 -3.84 -21.04
CA VAL A 286 18.26 -4.30 -21.99
C VAL A 286 18.88 -4.42 -23.38
N ARG A 287 18.60 -5.53 -24.06
CA ARG A 287 18.86 -5.73 -25.49
C ARG A 287 17.56 -6.03 -26.21
N GLY A 288 17.45 -5.66 -27.49
CA GLY A 288 16.23 -5.85 -28.28
C GLY A 288 15.08 -4.88 -27.93
N GLY A 289 15.36 -3.88 -27.09
CA GLY A 289 14.44 -2.82 -26.68
C GLY A 289 15.18 -1.68 -25.98
N GLU A 290 14.42 -0.73 -25.43
CA GLU A 290 14.94 0.46 -24.73
C GLU A 290 14.52 0.43 -23.26
N LEU A 291 15.46 0.61 -22.34
CA LEU A 291 15.16 0.81 -20.92
C LEU A 291 14.67 2.25 -20.71
N LEU A 292 13.39 2.43 -20.39
CA LEU A 292 12.81 3.74 -20.11
C LEU A 292 13.04 4.18 -18.66
N ALA A 293 12.95 3.23 -17.72
CA ALA A 293 13.19 3.50 -16.31
C ALA A 293 13.57 2.23 -15.54
N PHE A 294 14.34 2.38 -14.47
CA PHE A 294 14.58 1.36 -13.46
C PHE A 294 14.61 1.99 -12.07
N GLY A 295 13.79 1.50 -11.14
CA GLY A 295 13.91 1.92 -9.74
C GLY A 295 12.95 1.24 -8.77
N SER A 296 12.96 1.70 -7.52
CA SER A 296 12.17 1.14 -6.43
C SER A 296 11.19 2.15 -5.82
N ALA A 297 10.36 1.68 -4.89
CA ALA A 297 9.41 2.49 -4.14
C ALA A 297 10.05 3.19 -2.91
N ASN A 298 11.38 3.30 -2.82
CA ASN A 298 12.01 4.02 -1.73
C ASN A 298 11.63 5.51 -1.81
N PRO A 299 10.90 6.08 -0.83
CA PRO A 299 10.43 7.44 -0.91
C PRO A 299 11.53 8.50 -0.68
N CYS A 300 12.72 8.07 -0.24
CA CYS A 300 13.83 8.93 0.14
C CYS A 300 15.13 8.38 -0.46
N THR A 301 15.52 8.89 -1.63
CA THR A 301 16.73 8.46 -2.35
C THR A 301 17.23 9.55 -3.31
N GLU A 302 18.52 9.50 -3.61
CA GLU A 302 19.15 10.35 -4.65
C GLU A 302 19.33 9.58 -5.97
N GLU A 303 19.00 8.28 -5.99
CA GLU A 303 19.12 7.43 -7.16
C GLU A 303 18.13 7.87 -8.25
N ARG A 304 18.54 7.78 -9.50
CA ARG A 304 17.76 8.26 -10.65
C ARG A 304 17.13 7.11 -11.40
N TYR A 305 15.84 7.25 -11.72
CA TYR A 305 15.09 6.24 -12.46
C TYR A 305 15.60 6.00 -13.89
N ASP A 306 16.33 6.94 -14.49
CA ASP A 306 16.88 6.84 -15.85
C ASP A 306 18.33 6.32 -15.91
N ALA A 307 18.95 6.02 -14.76
CA ALA A 307 20.37 5.63 -14.70
C ALA A 307 20.63 4.13 -14.96
N GLY A 308 19.58 3.30 -15.00
CA GLY A 308 19.72 1.84 -15.12
C GLY A 308 20.32 1.15 -13.89
N ARG A 309 20.49 1.88 -12.77
CA ARG A 309 20.98 1.36 -11.48
C ARG A 309 20.19 1.97 -10.34
N PHE A 310 19.69 1.12 -9.43
CA PHE A 310 18.86 1.54 -8.31
C PHE A 310 18.89 0.48 -7.20
N THR A 311 18.73 0.91 -5.95
CA THR A 311 18.61 0.03 -4.79
C THR A 311 17.17 -0.42 -4.63
N THR A 312 16.95 -1.73 -4.47
CA THR A 312 15.60 -2.24 -4.18
C THR A 312 15.06 -1.61 -2.90
N TYR A 313 13.74 -1.57 -2.78
CA TYR A 313 13.08 -1.18 -1.55
C TYR A 313 12.13 -2.30 -1.16
N GLN A 314 12.27 -2.81 0.07
CA GLN A 314 11.48 -3.94 0.55
C GLN A 314 11.59 -5.17 -0.38
N GLY A 315 12.78 -5.39 -0.93
CA GLY A 315 13.10 -6.47 -1.85
C GLY A 315 12.59 -6.25 -3.27
N ARG A 316 12.07 -5.08 -3.64
CA ARG A 316 11.44 -4.83 -4.95
C ARG A 316 12.09 -3.68 -5.74
N ALA A 317 12.08 -3.85 -7.06
CA ALA A 317 12.32 -2.80 -8.06
C ALA A 317 11.50 -3.11 -9.33
N LEU A 318 11.45 -2.17 -10.27
CA LEU A 318 10.72 -2.30 -11.52
C LEU A 318 11.55 -1.75 -12.67
N ALA A 319 11.73 -2.55 -13.71
CA ALA A 319 12.23 -2.06 -15.00
C ALA A 319 11.04 -1.80 -15.93
N VAL A 320 11.05 -0.66 -16.62
CA VAL A 320 10.07 -0.28 -17.64
C VAL A 320 10.77 -0.27 -18.97
N VAL A 321 10.34 -1.14 -19.89
CA VAL A 321 11.03 -1.39 -21.15
C VAL A 321 10.10 -1.11 -22.32
N ARG A 322 10.59 -0.38 -23.33
CA ARG A 322 9.91 -0.26 -24.62
C ARG A 322 10.44 -1.33 -25.57
N ALA A 323 9.54 -2.08 -26.19
CA ALA A 323 9.90 -3.09 -27.17
C ALA A 323 10.54 -2.48 -28.41
N GLY A 324 11.56 -3.15 -28.95
CA GLY A 324 12.09 -2.85 -30.28
C GLY A 324 11.15 -3.33 -31.40
N GLU A 325 11.68 -3.44 -32.61
CA GLU A 325 10.87 -3.75 -33.80
C GLU A 325 10.62 -5.25 -34.02
N ARG A 326 11.55 -6.12 -33.63
CA ARG A 326 11.48 -7.58 -33.89
C ARG A 326 12.43 -8.38 -33.00
N GLY A 327 12.23 -9.69 -32.97
CA GLY A 327 13.06 -10.62 -32.19
C GLY A 327 12.64 -10.65 -30.73
N ASN A 328 13.61 -10.70 -29.82
CA ASN A 328 13.34 -10.81 -28.39
C ASN A 328 14.01 -9.68 -27.61
N ILE A 329 13.33 -9.22 -26.57
CA ILE A 329 13.88 -8.34 -25.55
C ILE A 329 14.56 -9.23 -24.51
N LEU A 330 15.84 -8.98 -24.24
CA LEU A 330 16.56 -9.60 -23.13
C LEU A 330 16.79 -8.55 -22.04
N VAL A 331 16.21 -8.77 -20.86
CA VAL A 331 16.43 -7.96 -19.67
C VAL A 331 17.37 -8.71 -18.74
N SER A 332 18.53 -8.12 -18.45
CA SER A 332 19.54 -8.67 -17.56
C SER A 332 19.69 -7.80 -16.32
N VAL A 333 19.63 -8.41 -15.14
CA VAL A 333 19.70 -7.73 -13.84
C VAL A 333 20.82 -8.32 -13.00
N SER A 334 21.64 -7.46 -12.38
CA SER A 334 22.82 -7.87 -11.61
C SER A 334 22.98 -7.07 -10.31
N ASP A 335 23.47 -7.72 -9.25
CA ASP A 335 24.01 -7.05 -8.06
C ASP A 335 25.57 -7.04 -8.02
N GLY A 336 26.21 -7.41 -9.15
CA GLY A 336 27.66 -7.58 -9.27
C GLY A 336 28.17 -8.96 -8.84
N LYS A 337 27.34 -9.79 -8.20
CA LYS A 337 27.68 -11.17 -7.80
C LYS A 337 26.71 -12.18 -8.42
N GLN A 338 25.42 -11.90 -8.32
CA GLN A 338 24.34 -12.67 -8.91
C GLN A 338 23.83 -11.98 -10.17
N ASN A 339 23.38 -12.78 -11.12
CA ASN A 339 22.73 -12.33 -12.34
C ASN A 339 21.42 -13.09 -12.53
N ALA A 340 20.41 -12.39 -13.02
CA ALA A 340 19.15 -12.97 -13.47
C ALA A 340 18.72 -12.31 -14.78
N THR A 341 18.00 -13.07 -15.60
CA THR A 341 17.59 -12.61 -16.92
C THR A 341 16.14 -13.01 -17.19
N ALA A 342 15.45 -12.21 -18.00
CA ALA A 342 14.16 -12.58 -18.57
C ALA A 342 14.14 -12.22 -20.06
N GLU A 343 13.44 -13.03 -20.84
CA GLU A 343 13.26 -12.85 -22.27
C GLU A 343 11.79 -12.60 -22.58
N ILE A 344 11.50 -11.67 -23.49
CA ILE A 344 10.14 -11.30 -23.90
C ILE A 344 10.11 -11.29 -25.43
N ALA A 345 9.20 -12.03 -26.03
CA ALA A 345 9.07 -12.10 -27.47
C ALA A 345 8.42 -10.82 -28.05
N ILE A 346 8.94 -10.33 -29.17
CA ILE A 346 8.27 -9.27 -29.94
C ILE A 346 7.47 -9.97 -31.05
N ALA A 347 6.15 -9.98 -30.89
CA ALA A 347 5.26 -10.60 -31.84
C ALA A 347 5.31 -9.84 -33.18
N GLU A 348 5.66 -10.54 -34.26
CA GLU A 348 5.51 -10.02 -35.61
C GLU A 348 4.00 -9.84 -35.90
N LYS A 349 3.66 -8.81 -36.67
CA LYS A 349 2.27 -8.45 -36.99
C LYS A 349 1.55 -9.50 -37.80
#